data_AF-A0A9Q9ISQ3-F1
#
_entry.id   AF-A0A9Q9ISQ3-F1
#
_cell.length_a   1.000
_cell.length_b   1.000
_cell.length_c   1.000
_cell.angle_alpha   90.00
_cell.angle_beta   90.00
_cell.angle_gamma   90.00
#
_symmetry.space_group_name_H-M   'P 1'
#
loop_
_entity.id
_entity.type
_entity.pdbx_description
1 polymer ?
#
loop_
_entity_poly.entity_id
_entity_poly.type
_entity_poly.pdbx_seq_one_letter_code
_entity_poly.pdbx_strand_id
1 'polypeptide(L)'
;MFSNPPGDPTALARAAQRSQTEFLTVVADLVGEQDARRYAALLISSANGIAGLAASGQLTDPKWGGVSAEDLTDTLVDMIAGKRRHT
;
A
#
# COMPACT_ATOMS: atom_id res chain seq x y z
N MET A 1 33.25 -10.56 9.44
CA MET A 1 32.22 -9.59 9.89
C MET A 1 31.78 -8.82 8.65
N PHE A 2 30.54 -9.00 8.20
CA PHE A 2 29.98 -8.23 7.09
C PHE A 2 29.38 -6.96 7.68
N SER A 3 30.09 -5.84 7.53
CA SER A 3 29.49 -4.53 7.81
C SER A 3 28.67 -4.13 6.59
N ASN A 4 27.43 -3.73 6.81
CA ASN A 4 26.62 -3.14 5.76
C ASN A 4 27.41 -1.93 5.22
N PRO A 5 27.64 -1.81 3.89
CA PRO A 5 28.30 -0.63 3.36
C PRO A 5 27.53 0.62 3.83
N PRO A 6 28.23 1.71 4.18
CA PRO A 6 27.55 2.93 4.59
C PRO A 6 26.63 3.37 3.46
N GLY A 7 25.33 3.19 3.67
CA GLY A 7 24.33 3.59 2.69
C GLY A 7 24.37 5.10 2.53
N ASP A 8 24.39 5.60 1.30
CA ASP A 8 24.21 7.02 1.02
C ASP A 8 22.77 7.41 1.38
N PRO A 9 22.54 8.17 2.47
CA PRO A 9 21.19 8.57 2.88
C PRO A 9 20.50 9.41 1.81
N THR A 10 21.26 10.11 0.97
CA THR A 10 20.74 10.90 -0.16
C THR A 10 20.30 10.01 -1.30
N ALA A 11 21.05 8.94 -1.63
CA ALA A 11 20.59 7.93 -2.58
C ALA A 11 19.33 7.21 -2.10
N LEU A 12 19.25 6.88 -0.81
CA LEU A 12 18.05 6.29 -0.19
C LEU A 12 16.85 7.23 -0.29
N ALA A 13 17.03 8.52 0.03
CA ALA A 13 15.98 9.53 -0.08
C ALA A 13 15.51 9.72 -1.54
N ARG A 14 16.44 9.73 -2.51
CA ARG A 14 16.10 9.81 -3.94
C ARG A 14 15.33 8.58 -4.42
N ALA A 15 15.74 7.39 -4.00
CA ALA A 15 15.03 6.16 -4.32
C ALA A 15 13.61 6.16 -3.73
N ALA A 16 13.48 6.53 -2.45
CA ALA A 16 12.18 6.64 -1.79
C ALA A 16 11.27 7.67 -2.48
N GLN A 17 11.81 8.83 -2.87
CA GLN A 17 11.07 9.87 -3.58
C GLN A 17 10.63 9.40 -4.97
N ARG A 18 11.49 8.68 -5.69
CA ARG A 18 11.16 8.10 -6.99
C ARG A 18 10.02 7.10 -6.86
N SER A 19 10.13 6.15 -5.93
CA SER A 19 9.10 5.14 -5.69
C SER A 19 7.77 5.79 -5.26
N GLN A 20 7.82 6.84 -4.45
CA GLN A 20 6.63 7.58 -4.04
C GLN A 20 5.98 8.33 -5.22
N THR A 21 6.78 8.90 -6.11
CA THR A 21 6.28 9.57 -7.33
C THR A 21 5.60 8.57 -8.25
N GLU A 22 6.26 7.44 -8.55
CA GLU A 22 5.70 6.39 -9.40
C GLU A 22 4.40 5.82 -8.79
N PHE A 23 4.37 5.60 -7.47
CA PHE A 23 3.16 5.17 -6.77
C PHE A 23 2.01 6.19 -6.91
N LEU A 24 2.28 7.47 -6.71
CA LEU A 24 1.26 8.52 -6.88
C LEU A 24 0.76 8.60 -8.32
N THR A 25 1.62 8.39 -9.33
CA THR A 25 1.21 8.32 -10.74
C THR A 25 0.23 7.17 -10.97
N VAL A 26 0.54 5.96 -10.50
CA VAL A 26 -0.36 4.79 -10.65
C VAL A 26 -1.70 5.04 -9.97
N VAL A 27 -1.69 5.64 -8.77
CA VAL A 27 -2.93 5.96 -8.06
C VAL A 27 -3.72 7.05 -8.79
N ALA A 28 -3.06 8.08 -9.34
CA ALA A 28 -3.73 9.10 -10.15
C ALA A 28 -4.38 8.49 -11.41
N ASP A 29 -3.73 7.52 -12.06
CA ASP A 29 -4.29 6.76 -13.18
C ASP A 29 -5.52 5.93 -12.77
N LEU A 30 -5.73 5.66 -11.48
CA LEU A 30 -6.86 4.91 -10.94
C LEU A 30 -8.00 5.78 -10.38
N VAL A 31 -7.70 6.94 -9.79
CA VAL A 31 -8.72 7.77 -9.10
C VAL A 31 -8.79 9.22 -9.58
N GLY A 32 -7.90 9.62 -10.50
CA GLY A 32 -7.73 11.00 -10.93
C GLY A 32 -6.78 11.81 -10.03
N GLU A 33 -6.14 12.83 -10.61
CA GLU A 33 -5.09 13.61 -9.93
C GLU A 33 -5.57 14.29 -8.64
N GLN A 34 -6.82 14.77 -8.61
CA GLN A 34 -7.38 15.51 -7.48
C GLN A 34 -7.48 14.62 -6.23
N ASP A 35 -7.75 13.33 -6.43
CA ASP A 35 -7.98 12.37 -5.36
C ASP A 35 -6.75 11.50 -5.08
N ALA A 36 -5.74 11.51 -5.96
CA ALA A 36 -4.58 10.62 -5.92
C ALA A 36 -3.88 10.58 -4.55
N ARG A 37 -3.62 11.75 -3.94
CA ARG A 37 -2.95 11.83 -2.63
C ARG A 37 -3.76 11.20 -1.51
N ARG A 38 -5.08 11.37 -1.53
CA ARG A 38 -5.99 10.84 -0.51
C ARG A 38 -6.04 9.32 -0.59
N TYR A 39 -6.22 8.76 -1.79
CA TYR A 39 -6.28 7.30 -1.96
C TYR A 39 -4.92 6.65 -1.80
N ALA A 40 -3.82 7.31 -2.19
CA ALA A 40 -2.46 6.84 -1.94
C ALA A 40 -2.18 6.68 -0.43
N ALA A 41 -2.56 7.68 0.37
CA ALA A 41 -2.44 7.60 1.82
C ALA A 41 -3.29 6.45 2.42
N LEU A 42 -4.52 6.28 1.93
CA LEU A 42 -5.40 5.19 2.35
C LEU A 42 -4.77 3.82 2.03
N LEU A 43 -4.32 3.63 0.78
CA LEU A 43 -3.67 2.40 0.32
C LEU A 43 -2.46 2.04 1.17
N ILE A 44 -1.54 2.99 1.41
CA ILE A 44 -0.34 2.74 2.25
C ILE A 44 -0.74 2.38 3.68
N SER A 45 -1.66 3.13 4.28
CA SER A 45 -2.08 2.87 5.66
C SER A 45 -2.74 1.51 5.82
N SER A 46 -3.59 1.12 4.87
CA SER A 46 -4.28 -0.17 4.86
C SER A 46 -3.32 -1.31 4.58
N ALA A 47 -2.43 -1.19 3.60
CA ALA A 47 -1.43 -2.22 3.30
C ALA A 47 -0.53 -2.49 4.51
N ASN A 48 -0.09 -1.44 5.21
CA ASN A 48 0.66 -1.58 6.46
C ASN A 48 -0.15 -2.27 7.56
N GLY A 49 -1.44 -1.92 7.70
CA GLY A 49 -2.34 -2.56 8.66
C GLY A 49 -2.56 -4.04 8.37
N ILE A 50 -2.85 -4.38 7.11
CA ILE A 50 -3.03 -5.75 6.62
C ILE A 50 -1.75 -6.57 6.87
N ALA A 51 -0.58 -6.03 6.48
CA ALA A 51 0.70 -6.69 6.72
C ALA A 51 0.95 -6.91 8.22
N GLY A 52 0.60 -5.95 9.07
CA GLY A 52 0.69 -6.08 10.52
C GLY A 52 -0.22 -7.18 11.09
N LEU A 53 -1.46 -7.27 10.61
CA LEU A 53 -2.39 -8.34 11.00
C LEU A 53 -1.92 -9.72 10.52
N ALA A 54 -1.37 -9.80 9.32
CA ALA A 54 -0.80 -11.03 8.78
C ALA A 54 0.43 -11.48 9.59
N ALA A 55 1.38 -10.57 9.81
CA ALA A 55 2.63 -10.85 10.53
C ALA A 55 2.39 -11.23 11.99
N SER A 56 1.34 -10.68 12.62
CA SER A 56 0.95 -11.04 13.99
C SER A 56 0.09 -12.31 14.08
N GLY A 57 -0.26 -12.94 12.95
CA GLY A 57 -1.16 -14.09 12.90
C GLY A 57 -2.61 -13.77 13.23
N GLN A 58 -2.99 -12.49 13.32
CA GLN A 58 -4.38 -12.11 13.62
C GLN A 58 -5.36 -12.52 12.52
N LEU A 59 -4.91 -12.62 11.26
CA LEU A 59 -5.76 -13.05 10.13
C LEU A 59 -6.08 -14.55 10.16
N THR A 60 -5.28 -15.38 10.85
CA THR A 60 -5.57 -16.81 10.98
C THR A 60 -6.58 -17.11 12.09
N ASP A 61 -6.99 -16.10 12.86
CA ASP A 61 -8.05 -16.21 13.86
C ASP A 61 -9.37 -16.63 13.17
N PRO A 62 -9.98 -17.76 13.57
CA PRO A 62 -11.21 -18.27 12.96
C PRO A 62 -12.36 -17.27 12.92
N LYS A 63 -12.37 -16.24 13.78
CA LYS A 63 -13.41 -15.19 13.77
C LYS A 63 -13.46 -14.41 12.45
N TRP A 64 -12.37 -14.38 11.68
CA TRP A 64 -12.31 -13.72 10.39
C TRP A 64 -12.69 -14.64 9.22
N GLY A 65 -12.97 -15.93 9.47
CA GLY A 65 -13.46 -16.84 8.44
C GLY A 65 -12.43 -17.27 7.38
N GLY A 66 -11.13 -17.14 7.67
CA GLY A 66 -10.05 -17.61 6.77
C GLY A 66 -9.64 -16.62 5.68
N VAL A 67 -9.87 -15.32 5.90
CA VAL A 67 -9.48 -14.25 4.96
C VAL A 67 -7.96 -14.07 4.94
N SER A 68 -7.38 -14.00 3.73
CA SER A 68 -5.94 -13.73 3.54
C SER A 68 -5.61 -12.24 3.44
N ALA A 69 -4.32 -11.90 3.54
CA ALA A 69 -3.84 -10.55 3.35
C ALA A 69 -4.06 -10.07 1.91
N GLU A 70 -3.91 -10.99 0.96
CA GLU A 70 -4.16 -10.82 -0.46
C GLU A 70 -5.64 -10.49 -0.70
N ASP A 71 -6.57 -11.27 -0.13
CA ASP A 71 -8.02 -11.03 -0.26
C ASP A 71 -8.42 -9.62 0.23
N LEU A 72 -7.84 -9.16 1.34
CA LEU A 72 -8.11 -7.82 1.88
C LEU A 72 -7.54 -6.72 0.99
N THR A 73 -6.37 -6.96 0.41
CA THR A 73 -5.71 -6.02 -0.50
C THR A 73 -6.51 -5.88 -1.79
N ASP A 74 -6.92 -7.00 -2.38
CA ASP A 74 -7.76 -7.03 -3.59
C ASP A 74 -9.11 -6.35 -3.35
N THR A 75 -9.76 -6.67 -2.23
CA THR A 75 -11.02 -6.01 -1.82
C THR A 75 -10.87 -4.49 -1.71
N LEU A 76 -9.77 -4.00 -1.14
CA LEU A 76 -9.51 -2.57 -1.03
C LEU A 76 -9.33 -1.91 -2.40
N VAL A 77 -8.55 -2.53 -3.29
CA VAL A 77 -8.31 -2.02 -4.64
C VAL A 77 -9.62 -1.97 -5.42
N ASP A 78 -10.43 -3.03 -5.33
CA ASP A 78 -11.73 -3.11 -6.01
C ASP A 78 -12.71 -2.04 -5.52
N MET A 79 -12.79 -1.78 -4.21
CA MET A 79 -13.64 -0.70 -3.68
C MET A 79 -13.21 0.68 -4.19
N ILE A 80 -11.89 0.92 -4.27
CA ILE A 80 -11.33 2.18 -4.77
C ILE A 80 -11.61 2.33 -6.27
N ALA A 81 -11.36 1.28 -7.05
CA ALA A 81 -11.61 1.25 -8.49
C ALA A 81 -13.10 1.36 -8.84
N GLY A 82 -13.97 0.75 -8.04
CA GLY A 82 -15.42 0.78 -8.20
C GLY A 82 -16.01 2.18 -7.98
N LYS A 83 -15.46 2.97 -7.05
CA LYS A 83 -15.95 4.33 -6.77
C LYS A 83 -15.83 5.28 -7.96
N ARG A 84 -14.83 5.11 -8.82
CA ARG A 84 -14.69 5.86 -10.08
C ARG A 84 -15.86 5.61 -11.03
N ARG A 85 -16.45 4.41 -11.05
CA ARG A 85 -17.49 4.02 -12.02
C ARG A 85 -18.86 4.68 -11.74
N HIS A 86 -19.00 5.34 -10.59
CA HIS A 86 -20.24 5.96 -10.13
C HIS A 86 -20.21 7.51 -10.16
N THR A 87 -19.09 8.10 -10.60
CA THR A 87 -18.91 9.54 -10.83
C THR A 87 -18.69 9.79 -12.31
#